data_AF-A0A1X4G4E0-F1
#
_entry.id   AF-A0A1X4G4E0-F1
#
_cell.length_a   1.000
_cell.length_b   1.000
_cell.length_c   1.000
_cell.angle_alpha   90.00
_cell.angle_beta   90.00
_cell.angle_gamma   90.00
#
_symmetry.space_group_name_H-M   'P 1'
#
loop_
_entity.id
_entity.type
_entity.pdbx_description
1 polymer ?
#
loop_
_entity_poly.entity_id
_entity_poly.type
_entity_poly.pdbx_seq_one_letter_code
_entity_poly.pdbx_strand_id
1 'polypeptide(L)'
;MKRPYTAVLIIPTGIGATIGGYAGDAIPLARVMSQVCDRLITHPNVLNGASLYWNISNSYYVEGYGLDKFASGEWGLRPVRSNKIGVILDKAIEPDLMLRHLQTVDGARATLGLNIVDSIVTDTSLGVEIGVSASGISWGTISNPDSLLRAAAKLVTTEKVEAIAIVGRFPDSMEGEEKYRQGKGVDPVAGAEAVISHLLVRNFKIPCAHAPALATSLPELDLSPLAAAEEIGYTYMPSVLVGLSRAPQFITSEKNKSLPGDIWVEEIDAVISPAGACGSSLLMSLSQKQCQIVTVTGNETLINVPAASLGIKAIQVTSYLEAIGVLASHKAGVNPQALLRE
;
A
#
# COMPACT_ATOMS: atom_id res chain seq x y z
N MET A 1 -7.83 -26.30 -17.67
CA MET A 1 -7.99 -24.85 -17.44
C MET A 1 -6.60 -24.24 -17.31
N LYS A 2 -6.33 -23.10 -17.95
CA LYS A 2 -5.06 -22.38 -17.75
C LYS A 2 -5.07 -21.73 -16.35
N ARG A 3 -3.93 -21.71 -15.66
CA ARG A 3 -3.80 -21.01 -14.37
C ARG A 3 -4.06 -19.50 -14.56
N PRO A 4 -4.68 -18.80 -13.59
CA PRO A 4 -4.80 -17.34 -13.65
C PRO A 4 -3.43 -16.68 -13.75
N TYR A 5 -3.31 -15.66 -14.59
CA TYR A 5 -2.11 -14.85 -14.71
C TYR A 5 -2.06 -13.81 -13.57
N THR A 6 -1.11 -13.95 -12.65
CA THR A 6 -0.98 -13.08 -11.47
C THR A 6 0.19 -12.12 -11.66
N ALA A 7 -0.09 -10.82 -11.57
CA ALA A 7 0.90 -9.77 -11.61
C ALA A 7 0.96 -9.01 -10.28
N VAL A 8 2.15 -8.51 -9.94
CA VAL A 8 2.37 -7.64 -8.78
C VAL A 8 2.77 -6.24 -9.28
N LEU A 9 2.15 -5.18 -8.75
CA LEU A 9 2.58 -3.79 -8.94
C LEU A 9 3.11 -3.25 -7.62
N ILE A 10 4.39 -2.88 -7.61
CA ILE A 10 5.05 -2.26 -6.45
C ILE A 10 5.57 -0.88 -6.85
N ILE A 11 5.20 0.13 -6.08
CA ILE A 11 5.80 1.45 -6.10
C ILE A 11 6.05 1.84 -4.65
N PRO A 12 7.28 1.64 -4.12
CA PRO A 12 7.56 1.89 -2.71
C PRO A 12 7.21 3.33 -2.34
N THR A 13 6.64 3.52 -1.15
CA THR A 13 6.29 4.84 -0.64
C THR A 13 7.55 5.59 -0.17
N GLY A 14 7.49 6.92 -0.11
CA GLY A 14 8.58 7.75 0.45
C GLY A 14 9.87 7.81 -0.39
N ILE A 15 9.88 7.30 -1.63
CA ILE A 15 11.08 7.31 -2.50
C ILE A 15 11.08 8.40 -3.57
N GLY A 16 10.07 9.28 -3.56
CA GLY A 16 9.89 10.33 -4.56
C GLY A 16 9.64 9.80 -5.97
N ALA A 17 8.81 8.76 -6.10
CA ALA A 17 8.43 8.23 -7.41
C ALA A 17 7.60 9.25 -8.19
N THR A 18 7.85 9.39 -9.48
CA THR A 18 7.08 10.29 -10.37
C THR A 18 5.61 9.85 -10.53
N ILE A 19 5.36 8.54 -10.52
CA ILE A 19 4.03 7.91 -10.48
C ILE A 19 4.02 6.98 -9.27
N GLY A 20 2.98 7.05 -8.43
CA GLY A 20 2.89 6.29 -7.17
C GLY A 20 3.64 6.95 -6.02
N GLY A 21 4.05 8.21 -6.17
CA GLY A 21 4.70 9.01 -5.14
C GLY A 21 3.73 9.86 -4.32
N TYR A 22 2.47 9.93 -4.74
CA TYR A 22 1.40 10.72 -4.12
C TYR A 22 0.20 9.83 -3.84
N ALA A 23 -0.65 10.20 -2.88
CA ALA A 23 -1.81 9.40 -2.53
C ALA A 23 -2.72 9.12 -3.75
N GLY A 24 -2.70 7.88 -4.25
CA GLY A 24 -3.62 7.35 -5.24
C GLY A 24 -3.33 7.77 -6.69
N ASP A 25 -2.23 8.46 -6.97
CA ASP A 25 -1.83 8.86 -8.33
C ASP A 25 -1.50 7.65 -9.23
N ALA A 26 -1.20 6.49 -8.64
CA ALA A 26 -1.01 5.21 -9.33
C ALA A 26 -2.30 4.37 -9.50
N ILE A 27 -3.46 4.83 -9.03
CA ILE A 27 -4.75 4.13 -9.25
C ILE A 27 -5.04 3.93 -10.76
N PRO A 28 -4.84 4.93 -11.65
CA PRO A 28 -5.06 4.74 -13.09
C PRO A 28 -4.16 3.64 -13.66
N LEU A 29 -2.90 3.56 -13.22
CA LEU A 29 -1.98 2.50 -13.61
C LEU A 29 -2.48 1.13 -13.17
N ALA A 30 -2.82 0.98 -11.88
CA ALA A 30 -3.36 -0.26 -11.35
C ALA A 30 -4.62 -0.70 -12.11
N ARG A 31 -5.50 0.24 -12.45
CA ARG A 31 -6.72 -0.02 -13.21
C ARG A 31 -6.44 -0.57 -14.61
N VAL A 32 -5.48 0.00 -15.34
CA VAL A 32 -5.13 -0.49 -16.69
C VAL A 32 -4.41 -1.83 -16.59
N MET A 33 -3.47 -1.99 -15.66
CA MET A 33 -2.77 -3.26 -15.42
C MET A 33 -3.72 -4.40 -15.10
N SER A 34 -4.77 -4.13 -14.32
CA SER A 34 -5.76 -5.15 -13.94
C SER A 34 -6.55 -5.69 -15.14
N GLN A 35 -6.54 -5.01 -16.30
CA GLN A 35 -7.18 -5.49 -17.52
C GLN A 35 -6.33 -6.50 -18.29
N VAL A 36 -5.01 -6.52 -18.05
CA VAL A 36 -4.07 -7.42 -18.75
C VAL A 36 -3.58 -8.57 -17.87
N CYS A 37 -3.97 -8.63 -16.60
CA CYS A 37 -3.76 -9.79 -15.72
C CYS A 37 -5.09 -10.32 -15.18
N ASP A 38 -5.10 -11.57 -14.70
CA ASP A 38 -6.29 -12.15 -14.06
C ASP A 38 -6.35 -11.77 -12.58
N ARG A 39 -5.18 -11.55 -11.95
CA ARG A 39 -5.02 -11.15 -10.55
C ARG A 39 -3.95 -10.05 -10.46
N LEU A 40 -4.29 -8.91 -9.85
CA LEU A 40 -3.34 -7.84 -9.57
C LEU A 40 -3.10 -7.74 -8.06
N ILE A 41 -1.90 -8.04 -7.59
CA ILE A 41 -1.53 -7.81 -6.19
C ILE A 41 -0.80 -6.46 -6.12
N THR A 42 -1.21 -5.60 -5.18
CA THR A 42 -0.54 -4.32 -4.94
C THR A 42 -0.78 -3.87 -3.51
N HIS A 43 -0.30 -2.67 -3.15
CA HIS A 43 -0.22 -2.22 -1.77
C HIS A 43 -0.96 -0.88 -1.54
N PRO A 44 -1.22 -0.52 -0.27
CA PRO A 44 -1.91 0.71 0.13
C PRO A 44 -1.51 1.96 -0.66
N ASN A 45 -0.20 2.26 -0.75
CA ASN A 45 0.30 3.46 -1.43
C ASN A 45 -0.13 3.59 -2.91
N VAL A 46 -0.38 2.49 -3.62
CA VAL A 46 -0.90 2.54 -5.00
C VAL A 46 -2.41 2.81 -5.05
N LEU A 47 -3.16 2.35 -4.06
CA LEU A 47 -4.63 2.32 -4.10
C LEU A 47 -5.31 3.38 -3.24
N ASN A 48 -4.58 4.00 -2.31
CA ASN A 48 -5.11 4.98 -1.38
C ASN A 48 -4.97 6.40 -1.91
N GLY A 49 -6.07 6.98 -2.41
CA GLY A 49 -6.16 8.40 -2.79
C GLY A 49 -6.92 9.25 -1.78
N ALA A 50 -6.70 9.01 -0.49
CA ALA A 50 -7.44 9.62 0.61
C ALA A 50 -8.97 9.38 0.52
N SER A 51 -9.74 10.35 0.02
CA SER A 51 -11.18 10.15 -0.25
C SER A 51 -11.46 9.53 -1.62
N LEU A 52 -10.50 9.59 -2.54
CA LEU A 52 -10.57 9.00 -3.86
C LEU A 52 -10.06 7.56 -3.84
N TYR A 53 -10.85 6.66 -4.38
CA TYR A 53 -10.49 5.27 -4.60
C TYR A 53 -11.21 4.73 -5.82
N TRP A 54 -10.70 3.64 -6.40
CA TRP A 54 -11.36 2.97 -7.50
C TRP A 54 -11.51 1.48 -7.20
N ASN A 55 -12.71 0.94 -7.40
CA ASN A 55 -12.95 -0.48 -7.17
C ASN A 55 -12.42 -1.31 -8.34
N ILE A 56 -11.25 -1.93 -8.16
CA ILE A 56 -10.66 -2.86 -9.10
C ILE A 56 -11.01 -4.29 -8.66
N SER A 57 -11.90 -4.95 -9.39
CA SER A 57 -12.53 -6.20 -8.92
C SER A 57 -11.55 -7.36 -8.71
N ASN A 58 -10.46 -7.40 -9.48
CA ASN A 58 -9.41 -8.42 -9.45
C ASN A 58 -8.10 -7.92 -8.81
N SER A 59 -8.13 -6.82 -8.06
CA SER A 59 -6.99 -6.37 -7.26
C SER A 59 -7.02 -6.91 -5.83
N TYR A 60 -5.84 -7.19 -5.28
CA TYR A 60 -5.63 -7.63 -3.91
C TYR A 60 -4.77 -6.60 -3.18
N TYR A 61 -5.36 -5.99 -2.15
CA TYR A 61 -4.78 -4.92 -1.33
C TYR A 61 -3.93 -5.53 -0.21
N VAL A 62 -2.60 -5.45 -0.31
CA VAL A 62 -1.68 -6.13 0.62
C VAL A 62 -0.66 -5.14 1.18
N GLU A 63 -0.61 -5.02 2.50
CA GLU A 63 0.36 -4.19 3.21
C GLU A 63 1.81 -4.66 2.95
N GLY A 64 2.77 -3.72 2.98
CA GLY A 64 4.15 -3.95 2.54
C GLY A 64 4.87 -5.12 3.23
N TYR A 65 4.77 -5.25 4.56
CA TYR A 65 5.35 -6.38 5.27
C TYR A 65 4.67 -7.70 4.93
N GLY A 66 3.33 -7.70 4.86
CA GLY A 66 2.57 -8.87 4.43
C GLY A 66 2.97 -9.32 3.02
N LEU A 67 3.25 -8.35 2.14
CA LEU A 67 3.67 -8.58 0.77
C LEU A 67 5.10 -9.13 0.66
N ASP A 68 6.01 -8.66 1.52
CA ASP A 68 7.35 -9.23 1.67
C ASP A 68 7.30 -10.69 2.14
N LYS A 69 6.45 -11.00 3.12
CA LYS A 69 6.25 -12.37 3.63
C LYS A 69 5.57 -13.29 2.62
N PHE A 70 4.67 -12.74 1.81
CA PHE A 70 4.10 -13.46 0.67
C PHE A 70 5.17 -13.75 -0.38
N ALA A 71 5.98 -12.77 -0.77
CA ALA A 71 7.03 -12.92 -1.77
C ALA A 71 8.16 -13.88 -1.33
N SER A 72 8.44 -13.99 -0.03
CA SER A 72 9.38 -14.99 0.50
C SER A 72 8.81 -16.41 0.53
N GLY A 73 7.50 -16.58 0.29
CA GLY A 73 6.78 -17.84 0.40
C GLY A 73 6.47 -18.27 1.83
N GLU A 74 6.71 -17.39 2.82
CA GLU A 74 6.37 -17.67 4.22
C GLU A 74 4.85 -17.62 4.42
N TRP A 75 4.16 -16.70 3.75
CA TRP A 75 2.71 -16.50 3.85
C TRP A 75 2.01 -16.73 2.50
N GLY A 76 0.78 -17.23 2.55
CA GLY A 76 -0.16 -17.22 1.41
C GLY A 76 -1.19 -16.09 1.56
N LEU A 77 -1.90 -15.77 0.46
CA LEU A 77 -2.98 -14.80 0.45
C LEU A 77 -4.32 -15.50 0.20
N ARG A 78 -5.30 -15.26 1.07
CA ARG A 78 -6.67 -15.76 0.92
C ARG A 78 -7.62 -14.63 0.52
N PRO A 79 -8.07 -14.58 -0.74
CA PRO A 79 -9.14 -13.66 -1.15
C PRO A 79 -10.37 -13.75 -0.25
N VAL A 80 -10.98 -12.61 0.04
CA VAL A 80 -12.21 -12.51 0.84
C VAL A 80 -13.28 -11.71 0.10
N ARG A 81 -14.53 -11.93 0.49
CA ARG A 81 -15.66 -11.11 0.01
C ARG A 81 -15.77 -9.80 0.78
N SER A 82 -15.58 -9.86 2.09
CA SER A 82 -15.62 -8.74 3.02
C SER A 82 -14.82 -9.10 4.27
N ASN A 83 -14.10 -8.14 4.84
CA ASN A 83 -13.50 -8.23 6.17
C ASN A 83 -14.37 -7.50 7.21
N LYS A 84 -14.33 -7.99 8.46
CA LYS A 84 -14.73 -7.27 9.66
C LYS A 84 -13.62 -6.30 10.08
N ILE A 85 -13.83 -4.99 9.94
CA ILE A 85 -12.81 -3.96 10.18
C ILE A 85 -12.93 -3.39 11.60
N GLY A 86 -11.81 -3.30 12.31
CA GLY A 86 -11.66 -2.48 13.51
C GLY A 86 -10.86 -1.21 13.23
N VAL A 87 -11.19 -0.12 13.92
CA VAL A 87 -10.47 1.16 13.79
C VAL A 87 -9.76 1.47 15.09
N ILE A 88 -8.48 1.86 14.99
CA ILE A 88 -7.70 2.39 16.11
C ILE A 88 -7.47 3.88 15.85
N LEU A 89 -7.69 4.71 16.86
CA LEU A 89 -7.50 6.15 16.81
C LEU A 89 -6.46 6.54 17.86
N ASP A 90 -5.45 7.30 17.47
CA ASP A 90 -4.45 7.82 18.40
C ASP A 90 -5.10 8.80 19.39
N LYS A 91 -4.79 8.63 20.68
CA LYS A 91 -5.21 9.51 21.77
C LYS A 91 -4.80 10.97 21.59
N ALA A 92 -3.74 11.25 20.84
CA ALA A 92 -3.30 12.62 20.57
C ALA A 92 -4.17 13.37 19.55
N ILE A 93 -5.09 12.70 18.86
CA ILE A 93 -5.98 13.36 17.90
C ILE A 93 -6.93 14.30 18.66
N GLU A 94 -6.98 15.55 18.22
CA GLU A 94 -7.83 16.60 18.80
C GLU A 94 -9.33 16.25 18.65
N PRO A 95 -10.21 16.68 19.57
CA PRO A 95 -11.62 16.28 19.58
C PRO A 95 -12.37 16.50 18.25
N ASP A 96 -12.16 17.65 17.59
CA ASP A 96 -12.83 17.95 16.32
C ASP A 96 -12.30 17.09 15.18
N LEU A 97 -10.99 16.82 15.15
CA LEU A 97 -10.38 15.95 14.16
C LEU A 97 -10.79 14.49 14.40
N MET A 98 -10.86 14.05 15.65
CA MET A 98 -11.37 12.75 16.06
C MET A 98 -12.82 12.56 15.59
N LEU A 99 -13.66 13.56 15.81
CA LEU A 99 -15.06 13.54 15.36
C LEU A 99 -15.16 13.35 13.83
N ARG A 100 -14.32 14.02 13.05
CA ARG A 100 -14.28 13.83 11.58
C ARG A 100 -13.94 12.39 11.20
N HIS A 101 -12.95 11.78 11.85
CA HIS A 101 -12.60 10.37 11.59
C HIS A 101 -13.74 9.41 11.96
N LEU A 102 -14.40 9.63 13.10
CA LEU A 102 -15.58 8.86 13.50
C LEU A 102 -16.75 9.04 12.52
N GLN A 103 -16.99 10.26 12.04
CA GLN A 103 -18.00 10.53 11.00
C GLN A 103 -17.65 9.87 9.67
N THR A 104 -16.37 9.79 9.29
CA THR A 104 -15.93 9.01 8.14
C THR A 104 -16.22 7.52 8.32
N VAL A 105 -16.02 6.96 9.51
CA VAL A 105 -16.39 5.57 9.83
C VAL A 105 -17.89 5.36 9.67
N ASP A 106 -18.71 6.22 10.24
CA ASP A 106 -20.18 6.12 10.15
C ASP A 106 -20.68 6.32 8.72
N GLY A 107 -20.08 7.26 7.98
CA GLY A 107 -20.35 7.49 6.57
C GLY A 107 -20.01 6.27 5.70
N ALA A 108 -18.87 5.63 5.96
CA ALA A 108 -18.45 4.41 5.26
C ALA A 108 -19.37 3.21 5.58
N ARG A 109 -19.82 3.07 6.83
CA ARG A 109 -20.86 2.06 7.19
C ARG A 109 -22.16 2.33 6.43
N ALA A 110 -22.68 3.55 6.50
CA ALA A 110 -24.00 3.89 6.01
C ALA A 110 -24.08 3.94 4.47
N THR A 111 -23.04 4.46 3.81
CA THR A 111 -23.06 4.74 2.36
C THR A 111 -22.41 3.64 1.55
N LEU A 112 -21.29 3.09 2.03
CA LEU A 112 -20.52 2.07 1.33
C LEU A 112 -20.86 0.65 1.79
N GLY A 113 -21.61 0.50 2.89
CA GLY A 113 -22.01 -0.79 3.44
C GLY A 113 -20.85 -1.58 4.04
N LEU A 114 -19.78 -0.90 4.50
CA LEU A 114 -18.61 -1.58 5.04
C LEU A 114 -18.89 -2.15 6.43
N ASN A 115 -18.40 -3.36 6.69
CA ASN A 115 -18.50 -4.03 7.99
C ASN A 115 -17.44 -3.51 8.98
N ILE A 116 -17.62 -2.29 9.47
CA ILE A 116 -16.76 -1.70 10.50
C ILE A 116 -17.44 -1.90 11.86
N VAL A 117 -16.78 -2.52 12.82
CA VAL A 117 -17.49 -3.03 14.01
C VAL A 117 -17.17 -2.31 15.31
N ASP A 118 -15.99 -1.72 15.43
CA ASP A 118 -15.59 -0.99 16.62
C ASP A 118 -14.52 0.06 16.28
N SER A 119 -14.43 1.08 17.12
CA SER A 119 -13.43 2.15 17.05
C SER A 119 -12.86 2.38 18.45
N ILE A 120 -11.57 2.09 18.63
CA ILE A 120 -10.90 2.16 19.94
C ILE A 120 -9.85 3.27 19.91
N VAL A 121 -9.83 4.08 20.96
CA VAL A 121 -8.76 5.07 21.18
C VAL A 121 -7.61 4.42 21.94
N THR A 122 -6.37 4.70 21.54
CA THR A 122 -5.18 4.23 22.27
C THR A 122 -5.16 4.76 23.71
N ASP A 123 -4.55 4.03 24.65
CA ASP A 123 -4.51 4.47 26.06
C ASP A 123 -3.50 5.61 26.30
N THR A 124 -2.53 5.75 25.40
CA THR A 124 -1.45 6.74 25.39
C THR A 124 -1.28 7.25 23.96
N SER A 125 -0.81 8.49 23.80
CA SER A 125 -0.46 9.01 22.47
C SER A 125 0.61 8.13 21.82
N LEU A 126 0.53 7.90 20.51
CA LEU A 126 1.58 7.16 19.80
C LEU A 126 2.92 7.91 19.81
N GLY A 127 2.90 9.24 19.88
CA GLY A 127 4.09 10.09 19.81
C GLY A 127 4.84 9.88 18.50
N VAL A 128 4.16 10.13 17.38
CA VAL A 128 4.70 9.96 16.03
C VAL A 128 5.75 11.04 15.77
N GLU A 129 6.94 10.62 15.36
CA GLU A 129 8.01 11.48 14.90
C GLU A 129 8.36 11.12 13.46
N ILE A 130 8.67 12.13 12.66
CA ILE A 130 9.00 12.00 11.24
C ILE A 130 10.23 12.85 10.91
N GLY A 131 10.89 12.51 9.82
CA GLY A 131 11.95 13.34 9.25
C GLY A 131 12.39 12.86 7.88
N VAL A 132 13.34 13.58 7.29
CA VAL A 132 13.93 13.24 5.99
C VAL A 132 15.39 12.84 6.19
N SER A 133 15.80 11.74 5.58
CA SER A 133 17.19 11.28 5.64
C SER A 133 18.10 12.12 4.75
N ALA A 134 19.43 11.97 4.91
CA ALA A 134 20.41 12.64 4.04
C ALA A 134 20.25 12.28 2.54
N SER A 135 19.61 11.16 2.23
CA SER A 135 19.30 10.74 0.85
C SER A 135 17.94 11.26 0.34
N GLY A 136 17.27 12.13 1.10
CA GLY A 136 15.98 12.72 0.73
C GLY A 136 14.76 11.82 0.95
N ILE A 137 14.91 10.70 1.67
CA ILE A 137 13.83 9.71 1.89
C ILE A 137 13.16 10.00 3.24
N SER A 138 11.83 9.90 3.30
CA SER A 138 11.08 10.01 4.55
C SER A 138 11.35 8.84 5.51
N TRP A 139 11.52 9.11 6.79
CA TRP A 139 11.53 8.12 7.87
C TRP A 139 10.55 8.54 8.97
N GLY A 140 10.20 7.60 9.85
CA GLY A 140 9.45 7.94 11.05
C GLY A 140 9.50 6.85 12.12
N THR A 141 9.03 7.19 13.32
CA THR A 141 8.98 6.32 14.49
C THR A 141 7.79 6.67 15.38
N ILE A 142 7.49 5.79 16.35
CA ILE A 142 6.49 6.03 17.38
C ILE A 142 7.10 5.80 18.77
N SER A 143 6.75 6.67 19.72
CA SER A 143 7.25 6.60 21.10
C SER A 143 6.58 5.48 21.92
N ASN A 144 5.31 5.18 21.65
CA ASN A 144 4.52 4.26 22.48
C ASN A 144 3.91 3.07 21.68
N PRO A 145 4.75 2.19 21.09
CA PRO A 145 4.28 1.06 20.29
C PRO A 145 3.40 0.09 21.09
N ASP A 146 3.64 -0.07 22.39
CA ASP A 146 2.84 -0.97 23.23
C ASP A 146 1.37 -0.52 23.36
N SER A 147 1.12 0.79 23.30
CA SER A 147 -0.25 1.34 23.34
C SER A 147 -1.04 0.91 22.09
N LEU A 148 -0.40 0.99 20.93
CA LEU A 148 -0.94 0.51 19.66
C LEU A 148 -1.23 -1.00 19.70
N LEU A 149 -0.27 -1.79 20.19
CA LEU A 149 -0.42 -3.25 20.31
C LEU A 149 -1.55 -3.64 21.27
N ARG A 150 -1.72 -2.95 22.41
CA ARG A 150 -2.84 -3.21 23.33
C ARG A 150 -4.20 -2.92 22.68
N ALA A 151 -4.33 -1.81 21.97
CA ALA A 151 -5.56 -1.46 21.27
C ALA A 151 -5.91 -2.50 20.18
N ALA A 152 -4.93 -2.88 19.36
CA ALA A 152 -5.09 -3.92 18.35
C ALA A 152 -5.42 -5.29 18.95
N ALA A 153 -4.74 -5.69 20.03
CA ALA A 153 -5.02 -6.94 20.72
C ALA A 153 -6.48 -7.00 21.21
N LYS A 154 -7.02 -5.90 21.74
CA LYS A 154 -8.43 -5.84 22.15
C LYS A 154 -9.38 -6.04 20.97
N LEU A 155 -9.17 -5.34 19.84
CA LEU A 155 -9.99 -5.53 18.63
C LEU A 155 -9.92 -6.98 18.10
N VAL A 156 -8.73 -7.56 18.04
CA VAL A 156 -8.53 -8.92 17.51
C VAL A 156 -9.11 -9.98 18.45
N THR A 157 -8.93 -9.81 19.77
CA THR A 157 -9.34 -10.84 20.74
C THR A 157 -10.80 -10.74 21.16
N THR A 158 -11.33 -9.54 21.39
CA THR A 158 -12.70 -9.30 21.84
C THR A 158 -13.64 -9.20 20.65
N GLU A 159 -13.33 -8.31 19.70
CA GLU A 159 -14.23 -8.05 18.56
C GLU A 159 -14.02 -9.01 17.39
N LYS A 160 -12.94 -9.81 17.39
CA LYS A 160 -12.62 -10.75 16.30
C LYS A 160 -12.56 -10.04 14.94
N VAL A 161 -11.94 -8.87 14.90
CA VAL A 161 -11.72 -8.15 13.63
C VAL A 161 -10.76 -8.93 12.74
N GLU A 162 -10.99 -8.83 11.45
CA GLU A 162 -10.22 -9.48 10.39
C GLU A 162 -9.29 -8.49 9.67
N ALA A 163 -9.47 -7.19 9.88
CA ALA A 163 -8.61 -6.14 9.37
C ALA A 163 -8.59 -4.93 10.32
N ILE A 164 -7.49 -4.17 10.33
CA ILE A 164 -7.33 -2.99 11.19
C ILE A 164 -7.03 -1.75 10.33
N ALA A 165 -7.81 -0.69 10.52
CA ALA A 165 -7.44 0.65 10.13
C ALA A 165 -6.85 1.39 11.34
N ILE A 166 -5.71 2.05 11.18
CA ILE A 166 -5.07 2.84 12.24
C ILE A 166 -4.94 4.30 11.80
N VAL A 167 -5.40 5.20 12.66
CA VAL A 167 -5.23 6.64 12.51
C VAL A 167 -4.22 7.13 13.53
N GLY A 168 -3.04 7.57 13.07
CA GLY A 168 -2.01 8.18 13.92
C GLY A 168 -2.09 9.70 13.87
N ARG A 169 -1.83 10.41 14.98
CA ARG A 169 -1.67 11.87 14.95
C ARG A 169 -0.24 12.21 14.53
N PHE A 170 -0.08 12.86 13.40
CA PHE A 170 1.24 13.27 12.87
C PHE A 170 1.53 14.75 13.20
N PRO A 171 2.78 15.22 13.20
CA PRO A 171 3.08 16.65 13.38
C PRO A 171 2.51 17.51 12.25
N ASP A 172 1.99 18.72 12.53
CA ASP A 172 1.41 19.58 11.48
C ASP A 172 2.44 20.33 10.63
N SER A 173 3.68 20.47 11.11
CA SER A 173 4.75 21.17 10.40
C SER A 173 5.81 20.17 10.02
N MET A 174 5.92 19.86 8.73
CA MET A 174 6.84 18.84 8.23
C MET A 174 7.87 19.43 7.26
N GLU A 175 9.10 18.95 7.36
CA GLU A 175 10.13 19.33 6.40
C GLU A 175 9.79 18.79 5.00
N GLY A 176 9.77 19.68 4.00
CA GLY A 176 9.53 19.29 2.60
C GLY A 176 8.07 19.25 2.16
N GLU A 177 7.12 19.50 3.06
CA GLU A 177 5.67 19.48 2.77
C GLU A 177 5.29 20.42 1.61
N GLU A 178 5.82 21.64 1.59
CA GLU A 178 5.55 22.60 0.51
C GLU A 178 5.95 22.05 -0.88
N LYS A 179 7.12 21.41 -0.97
CA LYS A 179 7.59 20.81 -2.22
C LYS A 179 6.71 19.63 -2.63
N TYR A 180 6.28 18.84 -1.66
CA TYR A 180 5.35 17.72 -1.90
C TYR A 180 4.01 18.24 -2.42
N ARG A 181 3.41 19.25 -1.78
CA ARG A 181 2.16 19.89 -2.25
C ARG A 181 2.29 20.51 -3.65
N GLN A 182 3.48 20.95 -4.04
CA GLN A 182 3.79 21.41 -5.41
C GLN A 182 4.13 20.29 -6.42
N GLY A 183 4.01 19.02 -6.05
CA GLY A 183 4.27 17.89 -6.94
C GLY A 183 5.74 17.60 -7.21
N LYS A 184 6.65 18.09 -6.34
CA LYS A 184 8.11 17.99 -6.50
C LYS A 184 8.81 17.40 -5.27
N GLY A 185 8.04 16.88 -4.31
CA GLY A 185 8.55 16.43 -3.02
C GLY A 185 8.37 14.94 -2.81
N VAL A 186 8.71 14.53 -1.59
CA VAL A 186 8.49 13.18 -1.08
C VAL A 186 7.42 13.27 -0.03
N ASP A 187 6.55 12.28 0.03
CA ASP A 187 5.58 12.14 1.10
C ASP A 187 6.30 12.12 2.46
N PRO A 188 6.09 13.13 3.32
CA PRO A 188 6.78 13.26 4.61
C PRO A 188 6.31 12.24 5.65
N VAL A 189 5.11 11.65 5.51
CA VAL A 189 4.53 10.73 6.52
C VAL A 189 4.77 9.25 6.22
N ALA A 190 5.03 8.92 4.96
CA ALA A 190 5.21 7.56 4.43
C ALA A 190 6.07 6.64 5.32
N GLY A 191 7.18 7.16 5.86
CA GLY A 191 8.09 6.39 6.72
C GLY A 191 7.47 5.92 8.03
N ALA A 192 6.84 6.83 8.80
CA ALA A 192 6.19 6.50 10.07
C ALA A 192 4.97 5.60 9.85
N GLU A 193 4.21 5.89 8.81
CA GLU A 193 3.07 5.10 8.37
C GLU A 193 3.42 3.63 8.15
N ALA A 194 4.49 3.37 7.39
CA ALA A 194 5.00 2.02 7.15
C ALA A 194 5.41 1.33 8.46
N VAL A 195 6.04 2.04 9.41
CA VAL A 195 6.41 1.48 10.72
C VAL A 195 5.17 1.04 11.50
N ILE A 196 4.12 1.86 11.50
CA ILE A 196 2.86 1.61 12.23
C ILE A 196 2.15 0.38 11.66
N SER A 197 1.93 0.31 10.34
CA SER A 197 1.21 -0.81 9.72
C SER A 197 2.01 -2.11 9.85
N HIS A 198 3.32 -2.06 9.62
CA HIS A 198 4.22 -3.21 9.71
C HIS A 198 4.21 -3.80 11.13
N LEU A 199 4.26 -2.96 12.16
CA LEU A 199 4.20 -3.41 13.56
C LEU A 199 2.93 -4.24 13.81
N LEU A 200 1.78 -3.78 13.33
CA LEU A 200 0.50 -4.49 13.51
C LEU A 200 0.43 -5.79 12.69
N VAL A 201 0.76 -5.75 11.40
CA VAL A 201 0.73 -6.95 10.54
C VAL A 201 1.68 -8.02 11.05
N ARG A 202 2.88 -7.64 11.50
CA ARG A 202 3.86 -8.56 12.06
C ARG A 202 3.38 -9.27 13.33
N ASN A 203 2.69 -8.55 14.22
CA ASN A 203 2.22 -9.10 15.49
C ASN A 203 0.93 -9.89 15.37
N PHE A 204 -0.04 -9.38 14.61
CA PHE A 204 -1.40 -9.94 14.56
C PHE A 204 -1.71 -10.77 13.31
N LYS A 205 -0.88 -10.66 12.26
CA LYS A 205 -1.01 -11.43 11.01
C LYS A 205 -2.38 -11.28 10.35
N ILE A 206 -2.96 -10.10 10.44
CA ILE A 206 -4.17 -9.70 9.72
C ILE A 206 -3.89 -8.44 8.90
N PRO A 207 -4.64 -8.18 7.81
CA PRO A 207 -4.52 -6.97 7.02
C PRO A 207 -4.60 -5.70 7.87
N CYS A 208 -3.68 -4.77 7.61
CA CYS A 208 -3.66 -3.48 8.25
C CYS A 208 -3.33 -2.39 7.23
N ALA A 209 -3.89 -1.20 7.43
CA ALA A 209 -3.48 0.00 6.72
C ALA A 209 -3.72 1.22 7.61
N HIS A 210 -3.03 2.30 7.27
CA HIS A 210 -2.94 3.50 8.08
C HIS A 210 -3.57 4.69 7.35
N ALA A 211 -3.93 5.70 8.13
CA ALA A 211 -4.27 7.03 7.68
C ALA A 211 -3.63 8.05 8.64
N PRO A 212 -3.10 9.17 8.15
CA PRO A 212 -2.62 10.23 9.01
C PRO A 212 -3.79 11.11 9.47
N ALA A 213 -3.80 11.47 10.74
CA ALA A 213 -4.59 12.60 11.25
C ALA A 213 -3.71 13.85 11.21
N LEU A 214 -4.06 14.77 10.31
CA LEU A 214 -3.40 16.06 10.09
C LEU A 214 -4.40 17.19 10.35
N ALA A 215 -3.91 18.33 10.84
CA ALA A 215 -4.74 19.52 10.90
C ALA A 215 -5.17 19.93 9.49
N THR A 216 -6.41 20.40 9.36
CA THR A 216 -6.91 20.89 8.08
C THR A 216 -6.41 22.31 7.84
N SER A 217 -5.71 22.50 6.74
CA SER A 217 -5.30 23.81 6.23
C SER A 217 -6.43 24.47 5.41
N LEU A 218 -6.25 25.75 5.08
CA LEU A 218 -7.09 26.42 4.10
C LEU A 218 -6.70 25.95 2.69
N PRO A 219 -7.65 25.91 1.73
CA PRO A 219 -7.36 25.56 0.36
C PRO A 219 -6.27 26.43 -0.25
N GLU A 220 -5.30 25.80 -0.90
CA GLU A 220 -4.21 26.47 -1.62
C GLU A 220 -4.53 26.65 -3.10
N LEU A 221 -4.25 27.83 -3.65
CA LEU A 221 -4.52 28.15 -5.06
C LEU A 221 -3.58 27.41 -6.02
N ASP A 222 -2.31 27.25 -5.66
CA ASP A 222 -1.26 26.70 -6.51
C ASP A 222 -0.92 25.23 -6.15
N LEU A 223 -1.92 24.48 -5.70
CA LEU A 223 -1.78 23.06 -5.35
C LEU A 223 -1.55 22.20 -6.59
N SER A 224 -0.61 21.25 -6.52
CA SER A 224 -0.43 20.26 -7.58
C SER A 224 -1.66 19.34 -7.70
N PRO A 225 -2.12 19.00 -8.92
CA PRO A 225 -3.15 17.99 -9.10
C PRO A 225 -2.82 16.62 -8.46
N LEU A 226 -1.53 16.33 -8.25
CA LEU A 226 -1.08 15.09 -7.61
C LEU A 226 -1.39 15.05 -6.10
N ALA A 227 -1.41 16.20 -5.42
CA ALA A 227 -1.72 16.32 -4.00
C ALA A 227 -3.21 16.68 -3.74
N ALA A 228 -3.97 16.99 -4.79
CA ALA A 228 -5.36 17.43 -4.67
C ALA A 228 -6.29 16.39 -4.04
N ALA A 229 -5.98 15.09 -4.19
CA ALA A 229 -6.76 14.02 -3.57
C ALA A 229 -6.74 14.08 -2.04
N GLU A 230 -5.60 14.46 -1.47
CA GLU A 230 -5.37 14.61 -0.04
C GLU A 230 -6.06 15.86 0.50
N GLU A 231 -5.99 16.97 -0.24
CA GLU A 231 -6.62 18.25 0.11
C GLU A 231 -8.14 18.13 0.27
N ILE A 232 -8.81 17.38 -0.61
CA ILE A 232 -10.25 17.14 -0.51
C ILE A 232 -10.60 15.99 0.45
N GLY A 233 -9.59 15.32 1.00
CA GLY A 233 -9.71 14.07 1.73
C GLY A 233 -9.19 14.14 3.17
N TYR A 234 -9.71 15.10 3.95
CA TYR A 234 -9.22 15.48 5.29
C TYR A 234 -8.96 14.37 6.32
N THR A 235 -9.52 13.17 6.16
CA THR A 235 -9.29 12.03 7.08
C THR A 235 -8.45 10.92 6.47
N TYR A 236 -8.21 10.93 5.15
CA TYR A 236 -7.52 9.89 4.37
C TYR A 236 -8.12 8.47 4.44
N MET A 237 -9.09 8.26 5.32
CA MET A 237 -9.68 6.98 5.66
C MET A 237 -10.57 6.30 4.61
N PRO A 238 -11.33 6.99 3.74
CA PRO A 238 -12.26 6.28 2.86
C PRO A 238 -11.58 5.23 1.98
N SER A 239 -10.47 5.56 1.33
CA SER A 239 -9.72 4.60 0.50
C SER A 239 -9.14 3.45 1.33
N VAL A 240 -8.64 3.75 2.54
CA VAL A 240 -8.10 2.77 3.49
C VAL A 240 -9.17 1.75 3.89
N LEU A 241 -10.34 2.22 4.30
CA LEU A 241 -11.45 1.36 4.72
C LEU A 241 -11.95 0.50 3.55
N VAL A 242 -12.06 1.06 2.35
CA VAL A 242 -12.47 0.30 1.16
C VAL A 242 -11.43 -0.75 0.80
N GLY A 243 -10.13 -0.40 0.81
CA GLY A 243 -9.04 -1.35 0.56
C GLY A 243 -9.06 -2.50 1.56
N LEU A 244 -9.13 -2.18 2.86
CA LEU A 244 -9.19 -3.17 3.94
C LEU A 244 -10.45 -4.03 3.90
N SER A 245 -11.57 -3.52 3.40
CA SER A 245 -12.80 -4.31 3.29
C SER A 245 -12.63 -5.56 2.42
N ARG A 246 -11.69 -5.55 1.47
CA ARG A 246 -11.43 -6.65 0.54
C ARG A 246 -9.99 -7.16 0.54
N ALA A 247 -9.16 -6.67 1.46
CA ALA A 247 -7.78 -7.12 1.63
C ALA A 247 -7.75 -8.63 1.90
N PRO A 248 -6.95 -9.43 1.18
CA PRO A 248 -6.87 -10.87 1.43
C PRO A 248 -6.31 -11.15 2.83
N GLN A 249 -6.78 -12.22 3.45
CA GLN A 249 -6.25 -12.70 4.73
C GLN A 249 -4.89 -13.39 4.54
N PHE A 250 -4.03 -13.31 5.55
CA PHE A 250 -2.72 -13.96 5.51
C PHE A 250 -2.81 -15.41 5.99
N ILE A 251 -2.18 -16.33 5.24
CA ILE A 251 -2.11 -17.75 5.57
C ILE A 251 -0.69 -18.03 6.09
N THR A 252 -0.53 -18.24 7.41
CA THR A 252 0.81 -18.31 8.04
C THR A 252 1.18 -19.68 8.62
N SER A 253 0.40 -20.73 8.38
CA SER A 253 0.69 -22.08 8.88
C SER A 253 0.14 -23.15 7.94
N GLU A 254 0.92 -24.20 7.72
CA GLU A 254 0.57 -25.40 6.94
C GLU A 254 -0.69 -26.12 7.45
N LYS A 255 -1.14 -25.85 8.69
CA LYS A 255 -2.35 -26.43 9.27
C LYS A 255 -3.65 -25.97 8.59
N ASN A 256 -3.62 -24.85 7.86
CA ASN A 256 -4.69 -24.48 6.95
C ASN A 256 -4.38 -25.12 5.59
N LYS A 257 -5.02 -26.24 5.27
CA LYS A 257 -4.98 -26.79 3.91
C LYS A 257 -5.26 -25.65 2.92
N SER A 258 -4.40 -25.50 1.91
CA SER A 258 -4.60 -24.54 0.82
C SER A 258 -5.99 -24.77 0.23
N LEU A 259 -6.84 -23.75 0.27
CA LEU A 259 -8.18 -23.78 -0.28
C LEU A 259 -8.13 -23.40 -1.77
N PRO A 260 -9.08 -23.90 -2.58
CA PRO A 260 -9.23 -23.41 -3.94
C PRO A 260 -9.37 -21.89 -3.98
N GLY A 261 -8.46 -21.21 -4.67
CA GLY A 261 -8.46 -19.75 -4.79
C GLY A 261 -7.50 -19.01 -3.86
N ASP A 262 -6.88 -19.70 -2.90
CA ASP A 262 -5.69 -19.17 -2.21
C ASP A 262 -4.60 -18.87 -3.25
N ILE A 263 -3.79 -17.86 -2.97
CA ILE A 263 -2.71 -17.40 -3.85
C ILE A 263 -1.39 -17.62 -3.12
N TRP A 264 -0.49 -18.37 -3.74
CA TRP A 264 0.89 -18.59 -3.27
C TRP A 264 1.91 -17.93 -4.21
N VAL A 265 3.15 -17.78 -3.74
CA VAL A 265 4.21 -17.10 -4.49
C VAL A 265 4.50 -17.78 -5.84
N GLU A 266 4.32 -19.10 -5.93
CA GLU A 266 4.48 -19.89 -7.15
C GLU A 266 3.46 -19.53 -8.25
N GLU A 267 2.37 -18.86 -7.89
CA GLU A 267 1.35 -18.37 -8.81
C GLU A 267 1.65 -16.98 -9.36
N ILE A 268 2.74 -16.31 -8.95
CA ILE A 268 3.13 -15.00 -9.47
C ILE A 268 3.86 -15.17 -10.82
N ASP A 269 3.27 -14.62 -11.88
CA ASP A 269 3.86 -14.64 -13.22
C ASP A 269 4.81 -13.47 -13.47
N ALA A 270 4.49 -12.29 -12.93
CA ALA A 270 5.27 -11.07 -13.19
C ALA A 270 5.17 -10.02 -12.08
N VAL A 271 6.18 -9.16 -12.00
CA VAL A 271 6.21 -8.00 -11.11
C VAL A 271 6.70 -6.77 -11.87
N ILE A 272 6.04 -5.62 -11.64
CA ILE A 272 6.46 -4.32 -12.14
C ILE A 272 6.93 -3.46 -10.97
N SER A 273 8.09 -2.82 -11.12
CA SER A 273 8.67 -1.87 -10.16
C SER A 273 9.37 -0.70 -10.86
N PRO A 274 9.50 0.49 -10.23
CA PRO A 274 10.40 1.54 -10.70
C PRO A 274 11.84 1.03 -10.84
N ALA A 275 12.55 1.46 -11.89
CA ALA A 275 13.89 0.95 -12.17
C ALA A 275 14.92 1.28 -11.08
N GLY A 276 14.78 2.44 -10.41
CA GLY A 276 15.65 2.84 -9.30
C GLY A 276 15.34 2.16 -7.96
N ALA A 277 14.25 1.38 -7.86
CA ALA A 277 13.74 0.86 -6.60
C ALA A 277 13.79 -0.68 -6.51
N CYS A 278 14.87 -1.30 -7.00
CA CYS A 278 14.96 -2.77 -7.05
C CYS A 278 15.42 -3.45 -5.75
N GLY A 279 15.79 -2.67 -4.73
CA GLY A 279 16.36 -3.17 -3.46
C GLY A 279 15.37 -3.75 -2.45
N SER A 280 14.06 -3.78 -2.75
CA SER A 280 13.05 -4.33 -1.83
C SER A 280 13.22 -5.83 -1.57
N SER A 281 12.90 -6.28 -0.36
CA SER A 281 12.84 -7.71 0.04
C SER A 281 12.00 -8.54 -0.91
N LEU A 282 10.86 -7.99 -1.34
CA LEU A 282 9.99 -8.57 -2.35
C LEU A 282 10.71 -8.91 -3.65
N LEU A 283 11.36 -7.93 -4.28
CA LEU A 283 12.04 -8.17 -5.57
C LEU A 283 13.22 -9.12 -5.43
N MET A 284 13.95 -9.04 -4.31
CA MET A 284 15.02 -9.99 -4.01
C MET A 284 14.47 -11.42 -3.94
N SER A 285 13.34 -11.63 -3.26
CA SER A 285 12.71 -12.94 -3.13
C SER A 285 12.18 -13.45 -4.47
N LEU A 286 11.49 -12.60 -5.24
CA LEU A 286 10.93 -12.96 -6.55
C LEU A 286 12.01 -13.20 -7.61
N SER A 287 13.18 -12.55 -7.51
CA SER A 287 14.30 -12.76 -8.44
C SER A 287 14.84 -14.19 -8.42
N GLN A 288 14.61 -14.92 -7.32
CA GLN A 288 15.00 -16.32 -7.15
C GLN A 288 13.88 -17.30 -7.53
N LYS A 289 12.76 -16.80 -8.09
CA LYS A 289 11.58 -17.58 -8.48
C LYS A 289 11.34 -17.46 -9.98
N GLN A 290 10.41 -18.27 -10.50
CA GLN A 290 9.94 -18.16 -11.89
C GLN A 290 8.97 -16.99 -12.04
N CYS A 291 9.49 -15.77 -11.94
CA CYS A 291 8.73 -14.53 -12.04
C CYS A 291 9.40 -13.59 -13.04
N GLN A 292 8.62 -13.04 -13.98
CA GLN A 292 9.11 -12.02 -14.90
C GLN A 292 9.20 -10.66 -14.20
N ILE A 293 10.41 -10.19 -13.93
CA ILE A 293 10.64 -8.86 -13.37
C ILE A 293 10.68 -7.85 -14.52
N VAL A 294 9.91 -6.78 -14.39
CA VAL A 294 9.86 -5.65 -15.33
C VAL A 294 10.15 -4.36 -14.58
N THR A 295 11.11 -3.59 -15.06
CA THR A 295 11.54 -2.33 -14.43
C THR A 295 11.25 -1.14 -15.34
N VAL A 296 10.74 -0.05 -14.78
CA VAL A 296 10.31 1.14 -15.55
C VAL A 296 11.25 2.31 -15.28
N THR A 297 11.98 2.78 -16.30
CA THR A 297 12.94 3.89 -16.14
C THR A 297 12.29 5.26 -16.09
N GLY A 298 11.17 5.45 -16.78
CA GLY A 298 10.45 6.73 -16.80
C GLY A 298 9.72 7.05 -15.49
N ASN A 299 9.72 6.13 -14.51
CA ASN A 299 9.31 6.45 -13.15
C ASN A 299 10.56 6.76 -12.31
N GLU A 300 10.99 8.01 -12.36
CA GLU A 300 12.17 8.46 -11.63
C GLU A 300 11.94 8.39 -10.12
N THR A 301 12.98 8.01 -9.38
CA THR A 301 12.99 7.85 -7.92
C THR A 301 14.26 8.45 -7.35
N LEU A 302 14.23 8.91 -6.09
CA LEU A 302 15.43 9.41 -5.39
C LEU A 302 16.41 8.29 -5.03
N ILE A 303 15.88 7.09 -4.79
CA ILE A 303 16.70 5.89 -4.63
C ILE A 303 17.18 5.44 -6.01
N ASN A 304 18.45 5.05 -6.11
CA ASN A 304 19.05 4.51 -7.32
C ASN A 304 19.71 3.15 -7.05
N VAL A 305 18.87 2.13 -6.90
CA VAL A 305 19.26 0.72 -6.77
C VAL A 305 18.67 -0.03 -7.96
N PRO A 306 19.38 -0.09 -9.10
CA PRO A 306 18.92 -0.79 -10.30
C PRO A 306 19.02 -2.32 -10.16
N ALA A 307 18.20 -3.04 -10.94
CA ALA A 307 18.23 -4.51 -10.96
C ALA A 307 19.63 -5.09 -11.24
N ALA A 308 20.37 -4.46 -12.15
CA ALA A 308 21.72 -4.88 -12.54
C ALA A 308 22.73 -4.86 -11.37
N SER A 309 22.65 -3.88 -10.45
CA SER A 309 23.56 -3.81 -9.29
C SER A 309 23.32 -4.93 -8.28
N LEU A 310 22.16 -5.58 -8.35
CA LEU A 310 21.76 -6.68 -7.47
C LEU A 310 21.84 -8.06 -8.17
N GLY A 311 22.29 -8.10 -9.44
CA GLY A 311 22.29 -9.33 -10.24
C GLY A 311 20.90 -9.84 -10.61
N ILE A 312 19.87 -8.99 -10.52
CA ILE A 312 18.48 -9.33 -10.86
C ILE A 312 18.31 -9.22 -12.38
N LYS A 313 17.82 -10.30 -13.01
CA LYS A 313 17.42 -10.27 -14.42
C LYS A 313 16.05 -9.62 -14.56
N ALA A 314 15.97 -8.50 -15.24
CA ALA A 314 14.73 -7.76 -15.48
C ALA A 314 14.60 -7.36 -16.95
N ILE A 315 13.37 -7.27 -17.44
CA ILE A 315 13.06 -6.57 -18.70
C ILE A 315 12.90 -5.09 -18.34
N GLN A 316 13.87 -4.29 -18.77
CA GLN A 316 13.83 -2.85 -18.57
C GLN A 316 13.04 -2.19 -19.69
N VAL A 317 12.08 -1.35 -19.33
CA VAL A 317 11.21 -0.60 -20.24
C VAL A 317 11.18 0.87 -19.87
N THR A 318 10.75 1.72 -20.80
CA THR A 318 10.76 3.17 -20.63
C THR A 318 9.54 3.69 -19.87
N SER A 319 8.38 3.07 -20.05
CA SER A 319 7.11 3.54 -19.50
C SER A 319 6.25 2.41 -18.95
N TYR A 320 5.30 2.76 -18.07
CA TYR A 320 4.31 1.79 -17.59
C TYR A 320 3.40 1.26 -18.71
N LEU A 321 3.16 2.04 -19.78
CA LEU A 321 2.41 1.56 -20.95
C LEU A 321 3.16 0.43 -21.65
N GLU A 322 4.48 0.56 -21.79
CA GLU A 322 5.34 -0.49 -22.32
C GLU A 322 5.36 -1.71 -21.38
N ALA A 323 5.46 -1.48 -20.07
CA ALA A 323 5.40 -2.54 -19.06
C ALA A 323 4.09 -3.34 -19.13
N ILE A 324 2.95 -2.66 -19.34
CA ILE A 324 1.64 -3.30 -19.58
C ILE A 324 1.67 -4.16 -20.86
N GLY A 325 2.32 -3.68 -21.93
CA GLY A 325 2.53 -4.44 -23.16
C GLY A 325 3.37 -5.71 -22.94
N VAL A 326 4.39 -5.64 -22.07
CA VAL A 326 5.18 -6.80 -21.64
C VAL A 326 4.29 -7.82 -20.91
N LEU A 327 3.44 -7.39 -19.98
CA LEU A 327 2.52 -8.28 -19.28
C LEU A 327 1.53 -8.95 -20.23
N ALA A 328 0.94 -8.18 -21.16
CA ALA A 328 0.01 -8.71 -22.14
C ALA A 328 0.67 -9.76 -23.05
N SER A 329 1.91 -9.50 -23.49
CA SER A 329 2.69 -10.44 -24.31
C SER A 329 3.02 -11.71 -23.53
N HIS A 330 3.48 -11.57 -22.28
CA HIS A 330 3.80 -12.69 -21.42
C HIS A 330 2.57 -13.57 -21.13
N LYS A 331 1.42 -12.97 -20.80
CA LYS A 331 0.14 -13.69 -20.64
C LYS A 331 -0.30 -14.40 -21.91
N ALA A 332 -0.03 -13.84 -23.08
CA ALA A 332 -0.31 -14.46 -24.38
C ALA A 332 0.64 -15.61 -24.74
N GLY A 333 1.71 -15.85 -23.95
CA GLY A 333 2.75 -16.82 -24.25
C GLY A 333 3.72 -16.36 -25.36
N VAL A 334 3.77 -15.04 -25.62
CA VAL A 334 4.68 -14.43 -26.58
C VAL A 334 5.90 -13.90 -25.83
N ASN A 335 7.09 -14.25 -26.29
CA ASN A 335 8.32 -13.67 -25.75
C ASN A 335 8.34 -12.15 -26.03
N PRO A 336 8.33 -11.27 -25.00
CA PRO A 336 8.33 -9.83 -25.20
C PRO A 336 9.53 -9.32 -26.03
N GLN A 337 10.68 -10.00 -25.93
CA GLN A 337 11.88 -9.66 -26.70
C GLN A 337 11.71 -9.83 -28.22
N ALA A 338 10.71 -10.60 -28.68
CA ALA A 338 10.42 -10.70 -30.11
C ALA A 338 9.76 -9.42 -30.68
N LEU A 339 9.20 -8.58 -29.80
CA LEU A 339 8.52 -7.33 -30.13
C LEU A 339 9.40 -6.10 -29.88
N LEU A 340 10.34 -6.22 -28.95
CA LEU A 340 11.41 -5.24 -28.72
C LEU A 340 12.52 -5.51 -29.74
N ARG A 341 12.39 -4.96 -30.94
CA ARG A 341 13.48 -4.95 -31.93
C ARG A 341 14.35 -3.71 -31.67
N GLU A 342 15.64 -3.93 -31.47
CA GLU A 342 16.66 -2.87 -31.52
C GLU A 342 16.74 -2.24 -32.93
#